data_AF-A0A653G5A8-F1
#
_entry.id   AF-A0A653G5A8-F1
#
_cell.length_a   1.000
_cell.length_b   1.000
_cell.length_c   1.000
_cell.angle_alpha   90.00
_cell.angle_beta   90.00
_cell.angle_gamma   90.00
#
_symmetry.space_group_name_H-M   'P 1'
#
loop_
_entity.id
_entity.type
_entity.pdbx_description
1 polymer ?
#
loop_
_entity_poly.entity_id
_entity_poly.type
_entity_poly.pdbx_seq_one_letter_code
_entity_poly.pdbx_strand_id
1 'polypeptide(L)'
;MSRTISVLISVLLLLLLLLLLLMLHKLFDYLFILSLIDNIILPLDYFNYNDQNMDIAYISATDLKRKTAEILNMIYYEKKIAVVERFGKTLVKMIPYENKKGKKEEISLILDRYFGSLPDFPRVNKERKFRKKNLTL
;
A
#
# COMPACT_ATOMS: atom_id res chain seq x y z
N MET A 1 16.08 10.79 -68.31
CA MET A 1 16.24 9.68 -67.33
C MET A 1 16.04 10.11 -65.85
N SER A 2 16.22 11.39 -65.49
CA SER A 2 16.15 11.86 -64.08
C SER A 2 14.73 11.90 -63.47
N ARG A 3 13.69 12.26 -64.24
CA ARG A 3 12.32 12.43 -63.71
C ARG A 3 11.67 11.14 -63.21
N THR A 4 11.86 10.02 -63.90
CA THR A 4 11.28 8.73 -63.52
C THR A 4 11.87 8.19 -62.22
N ILE A 5 13.18 8.39 -62.02
CA ILE A 5 13.89 8.01 -60.79
C ILE A 5 13.42 8.87 -59.61
N SER A 6 13.24 10.19 -59.81
CA SER A 6 12.73 11.10 -58.79
C SER A 6 11.31 10.74 -58.32
N VAL A 7 10.42 10.35 -59.24
CA VAL A 7 9.06 9.90 -58.90
C VAL A 7 9.09 8.55 -58.17
N LEU A 8 9.99 7.64 -58.55
CA LEU A 8 10.11 6.35 -57.87
C LEU A 8 10.57 6.52 -56.40
N ILE A 9 11.52 7.44 -56.17
CA ILE A 9 12.02 7.77 -54.84
C ILE A 9 10.94 8.41 -53.97
N SER A 10 10.12 9.33 -54.53
CA SER A 10 9.06 9.98 -53.76
C SER A 10 7.96 9.00 -53.34
N VAL A 11 7.60 8.05 -54.21
CA VAL A 11 6.62 6.99 -53.90
C VAL A 11 7.18 6.04 -52.83
N LEU A 12 8.45 5.67 -52.93
CA LEU A 12 9.11 4.81 -51.93
C LEU A 12 9.16 5.48 -50.56
N LEU A 13 9.47 6.79 -50.52
CA LEU A 13 9.51 7.57 -49.29
C LEU A 13 8.12 7.66 -48.63
N LEU A 14 7.08 7.87 -49.44
CA LEU A 14 5.69 7.90 -48.96
C LEU A 14 5.28 6.55 -48.35
N LEU A 15 5.65 5.45 -48.99
CA LEU A 15 5.34 4.11 -48.52
C LEU A 15 6.07 3.77 -47.21
N LEU A 16 7.33 4.21 -47.08
CA LEU A 16 8.11 4.09 -45.84
C LEU A 16 7.48 4.91 -44.70
N LEU A 17 7.02 6.13 -44.98
CA LEU A 17 6.35 6.99 -44.01
C LEU A 17 5.04 6.36 -43.52
N LEU A 18 4.24 5.80 -44.44
CA LEU A 18 3.00 5.11 -44.11
C LEU A 18 3.26 3.90 -43.19
N LEU A 19 4.29 3.11 -43.49
CA LEU A 19 4.70 1.97 -42.67
C LEU A 19 5.10 2.41 -41.26
N LEU A 20 5.88 3.49 -41.15
CA LEU A 20 6.30 4.06 -39.87
C LEU A 20 5.08 4.49 -39.03
N LEU A 21 4.10 5.15 -39.66
CA LEU A 21 2.89 5.62 -38.99
C LEU A 21 2.05 4.47 -38.44
N LEU A 22 1.98 3.38 -39.21
CA LEU A 22 1.25 2.17 -38.85
C LEU A 22 1.94 1.43 -37.68
N MET A 23 3.26 1.44 -37.63
CA MET A 23 4.03 0.92 -36.50
C MET A 23 3.87 1.78 -35.24
N LEU A 24 3.81 3.12 -35.38
CA LEU A 24 3.57 4.03 -34.27
C LEU A 24 2.19 3.81 -33.63
N HIS A 25 1.16 3.60 -34.44
CA HIS A 25 -0.19 3.33 -33.94
C HIS A 25 -0.21 2.06 -33.08
N LYS A 26 0.38 0.96 -33.57
CA LYS A 26 0.46 -0.30 -32.81
C LYS A 26 1.24 -0.15 -31.52
N LEU A 27 2.29 0.66 -31.51
CA LEU A 27 3.06 0.94 -30.30
C LEU A 27 2.22 1.71 -29.27
N PHE A 28 1.43 2.69 -29.73
CA PHE A 28 0.53 3.44 -28.86
C PHE A 28 -0.56 2.57 -28.25
N ASP A 29 -1.16 1.67 -29.05
CA ASP A 29 -2.15 0.70 -28.58
C ASP A 29 -1.56 -0.22 -27.49
N TYR A 30 -0.32 -0.67 -27.68
CA TYR A 30 0.36 -1.52 -26.70
C TYR A 30 0.66 -0.78 -25.38
N LEU A 31 1.15 0.46 -25.47
CA LEU A 31 1.40 1.31 -24.30
C LEU A 31 0.11 1.63 -23.55
N PHE A 32 -0.99 1.85 -24.27
CA PHE A 32 -2.30 2.07 -23.66
C PHE A 32 -2.78 0.84 -22.89
N ILE A 33 -2.63 -0.37 -23.46
CA ILE A 33 -2.98 -1.63 -22.79
C ILE A 33 -2.08 -1.85 -21.56
N LEU A 34 -0.78 -1.60 -21.66
CA LEU A 34 0.15 -1.74 -20.53
C LEU A 34 -0.21 -0.81 -19.36
N SER A 35 -0.50 0.45 -19.68
CA SER A 35 -0.99 1.44 -18.72
C SER A 35 -2.32 1.01 -18.07
N LEU A 36 -3.21 0.38 -18.83
CA LEU A 36 -4.47 -0.12 -18.31
C LEU A 36 -4.26 -1.30 -17.34
N ILE A 37 -3.35 -2.21 -17.65
CA ILE A 37 -2.98 -3.35 -16.80
C ILE A 37 -2.38 -2.86 -15.48
N ASP A 38 -1.44 -1.92 -15.54
CA ASP A 38 -0.75 -1.41 -14.35
C ASP A 38 -1.69 -0.63 -13.42
N ASN A 39 -2.63 0.15 -13.99
CA ASN A 39 -3.52 1.01 -13.20
C ASN A 39 -4.79 0.31 -12.69
N ILE A 40 -5.24 -0.77 -13.35
CA ILE A 40 -6.53 -1.42 -13.01
C ILE A 40 -6.32 -2.85 -12.50
N ILE A 41 -5.51 -3.66 -13.18
CA ILE A 41 -5.47 -5.11 -12.92
C ILE A 41 -4.51 -5.44 -11.78
N LEU A 42 -3.33 -4.83 -11.73
CA LEU A 42 -2.39 -5.03 -10.62
C LEU A 42 -2.98 -4.69 -9.24
N PRO A 43 -3.71 -3.57 -9.01
CA PRO A 43 -4.33 -3.35 -7.71
C PRO A 43 -5.41 -4.40 -7.39
N LEU A 44 -6.16 -4.91 -8.37
CA LEU A 44 -7.21 -5.92 -8.18
C LEU A 44 -6.67 -7.28 -7.71
N ASP A 45 -5.54 -7.75 -8.24
CA ASP A 45 -4.92 -9.02 -7.81
C ASP A 45 -4.23 -8.91 -6.44
N TYR A 46 -3.70 -7.73 -6.09
CA TYR A 46 -3.19 -7.46 -4.74
C TYR A 46 -4.29 -7.50 -3.66
N PHE A 47 -5.56 -7.25 -4.03
CA PHE A 47 -6.70 -7.40 -3.10
C PHE A 47 -7.18 -8.84 -2.94
N ASN A 48 -6.76 -9.79 -3.80
CA ASN A 48 -7.35 -11.12 -3.85
C ASN A 48 -6.46 -12.24 -3.24
N TYR A 49 -5.15 -12.01 -3.09
CA TYR A 49 -4.22 -13.10 -2.75
C TYR A 49 -4.09 -13.44 -1.25
N ASN A 50 -4.68 -12.67 -0.33
CA ASN A 50 -4.62 -12.96 1.12
C ASN A 50 -5.98 -13.25 1.78
N ASP A 51 -7.08 -13.36 1.01
CA ASP A 51 -8.45 -13.57 1.55
C ASP A 51 -8.75 -15.04 1.93
N GLN A 52 -7.80 -15.96 1.75
CA GLN A 52 -8.05 -17.42 1.86
C GLN A 52 -8.03 -17.97 3.30
N ASN A 53 -7.78 -17.15 4.34
CA ASN A 53 -7.79 -17.63 5.73
C ASN A 53 -8.18 -16.57 6.77
N MET A 54 -8.94 -15.54 6.39
CA MET A 54 -9.43 -14.52 7.33
C MET A 54 -10.90 -14.77 7.67
N ASP A 55 -11.19 -14.83 8.98
CA ASP A 55 -12.54 -15.02 9.50
C ASP A 55 -13.42 -13.81 9.12
N ILE A 56 -14.61 -14.09 8.58
CA ILE A 56 -15.53 -13.07 8.07
C ILE A 56 -16.68 -12.90 9.06
N ALA A 57 -16.84 -11.68 9.58
CA ALA A 57 -17.92 -11.30 10.46
C ALA A 57 -18.98 -10.47 9.71
N TYR A 58 -20.23 -10.92 9.75
CA TYR A 58 -21.38 -10.18 9.22
C TYR A 58 -21.99 -9.30 10.32
N ILE A 59 -22.12 -8.01 10.04
CA ILE A 59 -22.50 -7.00 11.03
C ILE A 59 -23.63 -6.14 10.48
N SER A 60 -24.66 -5.87 11.28
CA SER A 60 -25.72 -4.96 10.88
C SER A 60 -25.23 -3.50 10.89
N ALA A 61 -25.77 -2.65 10.00
CA ALA A 61 -25.47 -1.21 10.01
C ALA A 61 -25.82 -0.54 11.35
N THR A 62 -26.82 -1.08 12.07
CA THR A 62 -27.19 -0.62 13.41
C THR A 62 -26.11 -0.96 14.44
N ASP A 63 -25.56 -2.18 14.39
CA ASP A 63 -24.47 -2.57 15.27
C ASP A 63 -23.19 -1.83 14.95
N LEU A 64 -22.90 -1.58 13.66
CA LEU A 64 -21.79 -0.71 13.28
C LEU A 64 -21.95 0.66 13.94
N LYS A 65 -23.13 1.29 13.86
CA LYS A 65 -23.38 2.59 14.49
C LYS A 65 -23.20 2.58 16.00
N ARG A 66 -23.58 1.49 16.68
CA ARG A 66 -23.57 1.39 18.15
C ARG A 66 -22.21 0.94 18.71
N LYS A 67 -21.46 0.14 17.95
CA LYS A 67 -20.27 -0.60 18.41
C LYS A 67 -19.04 -0.38 17.51
N THR A 68 -18.94 0.78 16.85
CA THR A 68 -17.87 1.07 15.88
C THR A 68 -16.49 0.73 16.43
N ALA A 69 -16.18 1.13 17.66
CA ALA A 69 -14.85 0.93 18.26
C ALA A 69 -14.51 -0.57 18.42
N GLU A 70 -15.46 -1.38 18.88
CA GLU A 70 -15.27 -2.83 19.04
C GLU A 70 -15.02 -3.50 17.69
N ILE A 71 -15.79 -3.10 16.67
CA ILE A 71 -15.67 -3.64 15.31
C ILE A 71 -14.33 -3.24 14.68
N LEU A 72 -13.90 -1.98 14.85
CA LEU A 72 -12.59 -1.53 14.38
C LEU A 72 -11.44 -2.24 15.08
N ASN A 73 -11.57 -2.51 16.39
CA ASN A 73 -10.58 -3.29 17.14
C ASN A 73 -10.50 -4.73 16.62
N MET A 74 -11.64 -5.37 16.39
CA MET A 74 -11.72 -6.71 15.82
C MET A 74 -11.03 -6.76 14.44
N ILE A 75 -11.30 -5.77 13.57
CA ILE A 75 -10.63 -5.68 12.26
C ILE A 75 -9.13 -5.46 12.44
N TYR A 76 -8.72 -4.52 13.28
CA TYR A 76 -7.32 -4.13 13.39
C TYR A 76 -6.43 -5.16 14.10
N TYR A 77 -6.88 -5.68 15.25
CA TYR A 77 -6.09 -6.58 16.10
C TYR A 77 -6.31 -8.05 15.73
N GLU A 78 -7.55 -8.47 15.50
CA GLU A 78 -7.88 -9.87 15.19
C GLU A 78 -7.78 -10.18 13.70
N LYS A 79 -7.54 -9.16 12.86
CA LYS A 79 -7.42 -9.27 11.40
C LYS A 79 -8.66 -9.89 10.76
N LYS A 80 -9.84 -9.68 11.34
CA LYS A 80 -11.10 -10.12 10.75
C LYS A 80 -11.60 -9.18 9.69
N ILE A 81 -12.31 -9.73 8.71
CA ILE A 81 -13.02 -8.95 7.71
C ILE A 81 -14.43 -8.70 8.21
N ALA A 82 -14.88 -7.45 8.17
CA ALA A 82 -16.24 -7.09 8.57
C ALA A 82 -17.07 -6.74 7.33
N VAL A 83 -18.15 -7.48 7.12
CA VAL A 83 -19.16 -7.19 6.08
C VAL A 83 -20.37 -6.54 6.73
N VAL A 84 -20.62 -5.28 6.38
CA VAL A 84 -21.70 -4.48 6.94
C VAL A 84 -22.92 -4.55 6.06
N GLU A 85 -24.05 -4.93 6.64
CA GLU A 85 -25.31 -5.13 5.91
C GLU A 85 -26.44 -4.28 6.48
N ARG A 86 -27.39 -3.91 5.61
CA ARG A 86 -28.65 -3.28 6.01
C ARG A 86 -29.78 -3.82 5.16
N PHE A 87 -30.82 -4.34 5.82
CA PHE A 87 -31.99 -4.93 5.15
C PHE A 87 -31.61 -6.00 4.10
N GLY A 88 -30.67 -6.88 4.45
CA GLY A 88 -30.20 -7.96 3.57
C GLY A 88 -29.34 -7.50 2.38
N LYS A 89 -28.91 -6.23 2.36
CA LYS A 89 -27.98 -5.70 1.35
C LYS A 89 -26.65 -5.35 1.99
N THR A 90 -25.57 -5.84 1.39
CA THR A 90 -24.20 -5.43 1.74
C THR A 90 -23.98 -3.97 1.39
N LEU A 91 -23.47 -3.19 2.35
CA LEU A 91 -23.15 -1.79 2.18
C LEU A 91 -21.64 -1.56 2.07
N VAL A 92 -20.86 -2.20 2.94
CA VAL A 92 -19.42 -1.97 3.07
C VAL A 92 -18.72 -3.27 3.48
N LYS A 93 -17.56 -3.56 2.88
CA LYS A 93 -16.60 -4.58 3.35
C LYS A 93 -15.40 -3.83 3.93
N MET A 94 -15.10 -4.03 5.21
CA MET A 94 -13.93 -3.45 5.87
C MET A 94 -12.85 -4.52 5.97
N ILE A 95 -11.68 -4.23 5.43
CA ILE A 95 -10.55 -5.14 5.33
C ILE A 95 -9.40 -4.50 6.12
N PRO A 96 -8.71 -5.25 7.00
CA PRO A 96 -7.56 -4.71 7.70
C PRO A 96 -6.43 -4.38 6.72
N TYR A 97 -5.85 -3.19 6.85
CA TYR A 97 -4.61 -2.89 6.15
C TYR A 97 -3.47 -3.70 6.77
N GLU A 98 -2.84 -4.53 5.96
CA GLU A 98 -1.51 -5.04 6.26
C GLU A 98 -0.51 -3.93 5.94
N ASN A 99 -0.08 -3.21 6.97
CA ASN A 99 1.18 -2.50 6.86
C ASN A 99 2.24 -3.57 6.63
N LYS A 100 2.77 -3.64 5.39
CA LYS A 100 4.05 -4.28 5.12
C LYS A 100 4.99 -3.71 6.17
N LYS A 101 5.35 -4.52 7.17
CA LYS A 101 6.13 -4.11 8.34
C LYS A 101 7.21 -3.16 7.82
N GLY A 102 7.24 -1.93 8.34
CA GLY A 102 8.35 -1.01 8.09
C GLY A 102 9.61 -1.83 8.20
N LYS A 103 10.38 -1.89 7.10
CA LYS A 103 11.52 -2.80 6.96
C LYS A 103 12.30 -2.68 8.25
N LYS A 104 12.64 -3.79 8.90
CA LYS A 104 13.40 -3.81 10.16
C LYS A 104 14.67 -2.93 10.08
N GLU A 105 15.17 -2.75 8.86
CA GLU A 105 16.18 -1.82 8.39
C GLU A 105 15.95 -0.35 8.80
N GLU A 106 14.71 0.16 8.73
CA GLU A 106 14.36 1.56 9.04
C GLU A 106 14.47 1.88 10.53
N ILE A 107 14.10 0.93 11.40
CA ILE A 107 14.19 1.10 12.86
C ILE A 107 15.66 1.13 13.30
N SER A 108 16.52 0.28 12.71
CA SER A 108 17.96 0.30 12.95
C SER A 108 18.57 1.66 12.60
N LEU A 109 18.24 2.20 11.42
CA LEU A 109 18.75 3.49 10.94
C LEU A 109 18.30 4.67 11.81
N ILE A 110 17.08 4.64 12.34
CA ILE A 110 16.58 5.66 13.27
C ILE A 110 17.31 5.52 14.61
N LEU A 111 17.45 4.31 15.13
CA LEU A 111 18.14 4.08 16.41
C LEU A 111 19.60 4.53 16.32
N ASP A 112 20.35 4.14 15.30
CA ASP A 112 21.75 4.55 15.11
C ASP A 112 21.91 6.07 15.03
N ARG A 113 20.93 6.79 14.46
CA ARG A 113 20.95 8.26 14.39
C ARG A 113 20.83 8.92 15.77
N TYR A 114 20.09 8.32 16.70
CA TYR A 114 19.75 8.93 17.99
C TYR A 114 20.43 8.28 19.20
N PHE A 115 21.01 7.07 19.08
CA PHE A 115 21.58 6.30 20.18
C PHE A 115 22.86 6.91 20.79
N GLY A 116 23.45 7.93 20.17
CA GLY A 116 24.58 8.69 20.70
C GLY A 116 24.26 10.16 21.04
N SER A 117 23.01 10.60 20.85
CA SER A 117 22.60 12.01 21.03
C SER A 117 22.15 12.32 22.46
N LEU A 118 21.91 11.30 23.27
CA LEU A 118 21.51 11.46 24.65
C LEU A 118 22.78 11.53 25.51
N PRO A 119 23.02 12.64 26.23
CA PRO A 119 24.14 12.71 27.16
C PRO A 119 23.99 11.62 28.22
N ASP A 120 25.10 11.01 28.63
CA ASP A 120 25.12 10.01 29.70
C ASP A 120 24.31 10.50 30.89
N PHE A 121 23.31 9.71 31.30
CA PHE A 121 22.53 10.04 32.49
C PHE A 121 23.49 10.17 33.68
N PRO A 122 23.40 11.26 34.47
CA PRO A 122 24.27 11.44 35.63
C PRO A 122 24.14 10.24 36.56
N ARG A 123 25.25 9.81 37.17
CA ARG A 123 25.27 8.65 38.08
C ARG A 123 24.44 8.94 39.35
N VAL A 124 23.15 8.65 39.30
CA VAL A 124 22.16 8.85 40.39
C VAL A 124 22.46 8.07 41.68
N ASN A 125 23.40 7.11 41.62
CA ASN A 125 23.77 6.27 42.76
C ASN A 125 24.54 7.05 43.84
N LYS A 126 25.17 8.18 43.51
CA LYS A 126 25.99 8.94 44.49
C LYS A 126 25.18 9.86 45.41
N GLU A 127 23.93 10.19 45.05
CA GLU A 127 23.12 11.19 45.76
C GLU A 127 21.93 10.59 46.52
N ARG A 128 21.67 9.29 46.39
CA ARG A 128 20.53 8.62 47.03
C ARG A 128 20.77 8.39 48.52
N LYS A 129 20.48 9.40 49.36
CA LYS A 129 20.40 9.23 50.82
C LYS A 129 19.06 8.61 51.20
N PHE A 130 19.03 7.30 51.42
CA PHE A 130 17.85 6.64 52.00
C PHE A 130 17.68 7.07 53.46
N ARG A 131 16.64 7.86 53.73
CA ARG A 131 16.26 8.22 55.11
C ARG A 131 15.69 6.97 55.79
N LYS A 132 16.48 6.34 56.68
CA LYS A 132 16.00 5.26 57.53
C LYS A 132 14.97 5.82 58.52
N LYS A 133 13.72 5.35 58.44
CA LYS A 133 12.70 5.61 59.46
C LYS A 133 12.82 4.50 60.51
N ASN A 134 13.15 4.86 61.76
CA ASN A 134 13.03 3.90 62.86
C ASN A 134 11.54 3.59 63.05
N LEU A 135 11.19 2.31 62.90
CA LEU A 135 9.88 1.80 63.25
C LEU A 135 9.99 1.25 64.67
N THR A 136 9.40 1.96 65.62
CA THR A 136 9.08 1.41 66.95
C THR A 136 7.77 0.66 66.83
N LEU A 137 7.78 -0.62 67.20
CA LEU A 137 6.61 -1.49 67.33
C LEU A 137 5.84 -1.13 68.61
#